data_AF-A0A0C1Y445-F1
#
_entry.id   AF-A0A0C1Y445-F1
#
_cell.length_a   1.000
_cell.length_b   1.000
_cell.length_c   1.000
_cell.angle_alpha   90.00
_cell.angle_beta   90.00
_cell.angle_gamma   90.00
#
_symmetry.space_group_name_H-M   'P 1'
#
loop_
_entity.id
_entity.type
_entity.pdbx_description
1 polymer ?
#
loop_
_entity_poly.entity_id
_entity_poly.type
_entity_poly.pdbx_seq_one_letter_code
_entity_poly.pdbx_strand_id
1 'polypeptide(L)'
;MNLTRSLLWAIPFSVLTSLGSAALATTIELEVLPTLTSGGTCPEQLIAHETLRPYVEGSYSRDGMIKLRDIATNVRVVTTDAFSTTWTATLKPEFRDCEGSAIITRIDDEAFTTHSYLQVQLADGEVTAVLDMTGIPDANGYTSTLLFGGLREGNPRWTWGGSD
;
A
#
# COMPACT_ATOMS: atom_id res chain seq x y z
N MET A 1 34.63 54.36 40.89
CA MET A 1 34.18 52.96 40.93
C MET A 1 32.85 52.88 40.21
N ASN A 2 32.77 52.16 39.08
CA ASN A 2 31.58 51.41 38.66
C ASN A 2 31.94 50.58 37.42
N LEU A 3 31.95 49.27 37.63
CA LEU A 3 31.99 48.21 36.63
C LEU A 3 30.64 48.15 35.90
N THR A 4 30.66 47.87 34.60
CA THR A 4 29.79 46.82 34.04
C THR A 4 30.30 46.37 32.67
N ARG A 5 30.92 45.18 32.66
CA ARG A 5 31.11 44.32 31.49
C ARG A 5 29.78 43.61 31.23
N SER A 6 29.21 43.74 30.03
CA SER A 6 28.05 42.94 29.62
C SER A 6 28.51 41.80 28.72
N LEU A 7 28.18 40.60 29.17
CA LEU A 7 28.54 39.30 28.63
C LEU A 7 27.90 39.01 27.26
N LEU A 8 28.73 38.44 26.39
CA LEU A 8 28.34 37.71 25.18
C LEU A 8 27.38 36.58 25.55
N TRP A 9 26.13 36.68 25.09
CA TRP A 9 25.18 35.57 25.15
C TRP A 9 25.49 34.59 24.01
N ALA A 10 25.99 33.42 24.39
CA ALA A 10 26.13 32.26 23.53
C ALA A 10 24.72 31.70 23.23
N ILE A 11 24.36 31.62 21.95
CA ILE A 11 23.15 30.93 21.50
C ILE A 11 23.49 29.43 21.44
N PRO A 12 22.77 28.54 22.14
CA PRO A 12 23.02 27.11 22.05
C PRO A 12 22.58 26.61 20.68
N PHE A 13 23.55 26.20 19.87
CA PHE A 13 23.38 25.49 18.61
C PHE A 13 22.98 24.04 18.94
N SER A 14 21.71 23.79 19.27
CA SER A 14 21.24 22.45 19.66
C SER A 14 19.83 22.15 19.16
N VAL A 15 19.53 22.52 17.92
CA VAL A 15 18.28 22.13 17.25
C VAL A 15 18.64 21.76 15.82
N LEU A 16 19.08 20.53 15.56
CA LEU A 16 19.17 19.95 14.19
C LEU A 16 19.52 18.44 14.23
N THR A 17 18.89 17.64 15.10
CA THR A 17 18.97 16.17 15.01
C THR A 17 17.62 15.53 15.30
N SER A 18 16.64 15.80 14.44
CA SER A 18 15.52 14.86 14.22
C SER A 18 15.06 14.95 12.77
N LEU A 19 15.99 14.73 11.84
CA LEU A 19 15.61 14.22 10.53
C LEU A 19 15.23 12.75 10.77
N GLY A 20 13.99 12.52 11.19
CA GLY A 20 13.41 11.18 11.14
C GLY A 20 13.53 10.69 9.70
N SER A 21 14.09 9.49 9.52
CA SER A 21 14.15 8.84 8.21
C SER A 21 12.77 8.91 7.59
N ALA A 22 12.63 9.66 6.49
CA ALA A 22 11.43 9.58 5.68
C ALA A 22 11.35 8.12 5.21
N ALA A 23 10.40 7.36 5.77
CA ALA A 23 10.14 6.01 5.30
C ALA A 23 9.78 6.13 3.82
N LEU A 24 10.65 5.60 2.94
CA LEU A 24 10.42 5.65 1.51
C LEU A 24 9.20 4.77 1.22
N ALA A 25 8.20 5.37 0.59
CA ALA A 25 7.04 4.63 0.12
C ALA A 25 7.41 3.92 -1.17
N THR A 26 7.41 2.59 -1.13
CA THR A 26 7.53 1.73 -2.29
C THR A 26 6.29 1.87 -3.16
N THR A 27 6.46 2.00 -4.47
CA THR A 27 5.38 2.04 -5.45
C THR A 27 5.21 0.69 -6.11
N ILE A 28 3.98 0.19 -6.13
CA ILE A 28 3.60 -1.08 -6.73
C ILE A 28 2.72 -0.77 -7.94
N GLU A 29 3.19 -1.18 -9.10
CA GLU A 29 2.52 -1.00 -10.38
C GLU A 29 1.76 -2.27 -10.73
N LEU A 30 0.44 -2.15 -10.90
CA LEU A 30 -0.40 -3.24 -11.37
C LEU A 30 -0.89 -2.96 -12.79
N GLU A 31 -0.45 -3.75 -13.76
CA GLU A 31 -0.94 -3.66 -15.14
C GLU A 31 -2.27 -4.39 -15.26
N VAL A 32 -3.26 -3.74 -15.87
CA VAL A 32 -4.58 -4.32 -16.10
C VAL A 32 -4.58 -5.04 -17.44
N LEU A 33 -4.95 -6.31 -17.41
CA LEU A 33 -5.05 -7.20 -18.55
C LEU A 33 -6.53 -7.48 -18.84
N PRO A 34 -7.12 -6.85 -19.88
CA PRO A 34 -8.50 -7.09 -20.26
C PRO A 34 -8.70 -8.51 -20.80
N THR A 35 -9.90 -9.05 -20.63
CA THR A 35 -10.32 -10.27 -21.32
C THR A 35 -10.51 -10.00 -22.81
N LEU A 36 -10.41 -11.04 -23.65
CA LEU A 36 -10.67 -10.93 -25.09
C LEU A 36 -12.10 -10.46 -25.40
N THR A 37 -13.03 -10.65 -24.46
CA THR A 37 -14.44 -10.31 -24.57
C THR A 37 -14.79 -8.95 -23.97
N SER A 38 -13.83 -8.26 -23.33
CA SER A 38 -14.06 -6.96 -22.73
C SER A 38 -14.53 -5.96 -23.81
N GLY A 39 -15.81 -5.63 -23.79
CA GLY A 39 -16.41 -4.67 -24.70
C GLY A 39 -16.18 -3.21 -24.27
N GLY A 40 -15.72 -2.99 -23.04
CA GLY A 40 -15.52 -1.67 -22.45
C GLY A 40 -14.07 -1.20 -22.38
N THR A 41 -13.90 0.07 -22.04
CA THR A 41 -12.60 0.67 -21.71
C THR A 41 -12.16 0.17 -20.34
N CYS A 42 -10.96 -0.39 -20.26
CA CYS A 42 -10.31 -0.73 -19.00
C CYS A 42 -9.26 0.33 -18.63
N PRO A 43 -9.03 0.58 -17.32
CA PRO A 43 -7.88 1.36 -16.90
C PRO A 43 -6.61 0.63 -17.32
N GLU A 44 -5.56 1.33 -17.74
CA GLU A 44 -4.30 0.69 -18.15
C GLU A 44 -3.52 0.13 -16.95
N GLN A 45 -3.59 0.85 -15.83
CA GLN A 45 -2.78 0.57 -14.65
C GLN A 45 -3.51 0.95 -13.37
N LEU A 46 -3.23 0.22 -12.29
CA LEU A 46 -3.56 0.58 -10.91
C LEU A 46 -2.26 0.79 -10.12
N ILE A 47 -2.29 1.74 -9.20
CA ILE A 47 -1.13 2.06 -8.36
C ILE A 47 -1.45 1.75 -6.91
N ALA A 48 -0.55 0.98 -6.30
CA ALA A 48 -0.48 0.78 -4.87
C ALA A 48 0.82 1.37 -4.31
N HIS A 49 0.81 1.65 -3.01
CA HIS A 49 1.98 2.10 -2.28
C HIS A 49 2.12 1.29 -1.01
N GLU A 50 3.34 0.96 -0.65
CA GLU A 50 3.69 0.38 0.65
C GLU A 50 4.75 1.22 1.34
N THR A 51 4.74 1.26 2.66
CA THR A 51 5.71 2.02 3.45
C THR A 51 6.11 1.20 4.66
N LEU A 52 7.41 0.98 4.84
CA LEU A 52 7.92 0.28 6.01
C LEU A 52 7.62 1.11 7.26
N ARG A 53 7.05 0.49 8.29
CA ARG A 53 6.88 1.12 9.60
C ARG A 53 8.23 1.23 10.32
N PRO A 54 8.35 2.15 11.30
CA PRO A 54 9.53 2.21 12.16
C PRO A 54 9.84 0.85 12.79
N TYR A 55 11.13 0.54 12.86
CA TYR A 55 11.64 -0.71 13.43
C TYR A 55 11.15 -0.94 14.86
N VAL A 56 10.74 -2.17 15.15
CA VAL A 56 10.41 -2.67 16.49
C VAL A 56 11.13 -4.00 16.65
N GLU A 57 11.93 -4.13 17.70
CA GLU A 57 12.78 -5.32 17.94
C GLU A 57 12.00 -6.63 17.79
N GLY A 58 12.50 -7.52 16.91
CA GLY A 58 11.90 -8.82 16.63
C GLY A 58 10.76 -8.81 15.60
N SER A 59 10.51 -7.69 14.91
CA SER A 59 9.42 -7.59 13.95
C SER A 59 9.61 -6.50 12.89
N TYR A 60 8.95 -6.72 11.75
CA TYR A 60 8.74 -5.69 10.74
C TYR A 60 7.26 -5.58 10.38
N SER A 61 6.86 -4.42 9.87
CA SER A 61 5.53 -4.23 9.31
C SER A 61 5.54 -3.19 8.20
N ARG A 62 4.63 -3.35 7.24
CA ARG A 62 4.46 -2.48 6.07
C ARG A 62 3.02 -2.03 6.02
N ASP A 63 2.83 -0.72 5.92
CA ASP A 63 1.55 -0.11 5.64
C ASP A 63 1.35 0.00 4.15
N GLY A 64 0.18 -0.38 3.64
CA GLY A 64 -0.11 -0.24 2.23
C GLY A 64 -1.47 0.36 1.90
N MET A 65 -1.60 0.74 0.65
CA MET A 65 -2.78 1.34 0.05
C MET A 65 -2.82 1.05 -1.44
N ILE A 66 -4.00 0.76 -1.98
CA ILE A 66 -4.26 0.82 -3.43
C ILE A 66 -5.27 1.94 -3.70
N LYS A 67 -5.04 2.74 -4.74
CA LYS A 67 -5.91 3.87 -5.11
C LYS A 67 -7.16 3.42 -5.88
N LEU A 68 -7.94 2.51 -5.29
CA LEU A 68 -9.09 1.91 -5.97
C LEU A 68 -10.19 2.94 -6.33
N ARG A 69 -10.27 4.06 -5.59
CA ARG A 69 -11.18 5.17 -5.87
C ARG A 69 -10.91 5.90 -7.19
N ASP A 70 -9.74 5.72 -7.77
CA ASP A 70 -9.41 6.30 -9.07
C ASP A 70 -10.29 5.67 -10.17
N ILE A 71 -10.73 4.42 -9.98
CA ILE A 71 -11.55 3.68 -10.95
C ILE A 71 -12.93 3.26 -10.43
N ALA A 72 -13.17 3.34 -9.13
CA ALA A 72 -14.40 2.82 -8.52
C ALA A 72 -14.97 3.70 -7.40
N THR A 73 -16.18 3.37 -6.96
CA THR A 73 -16.95 4.03 -5.90
C THR A 73 -17.53 2.99 -4.94
N ASN A 74 -18.09 3.42 -3.81
CA ASN A 74 -18.71 2.51 -2.83
C ASN A 74 -17.79 1.38 -2.33
N VAL A 75 -16.50 1.69 -2.17
CA VAL A 75 -15.50 0.72 -1.69
C VAL A 75 -15.90 0.21 -0.29
N ARG A 76 -15.91 -1.11 -0.12
CA ARG A 76 -16.22 -1.78 1.15
C ARG A 76 -15.29 -2.97 1.38
N VAL A 77 -15.04 -3.27 2.65
CA VAL A 77 -14.40 -4.53 3.06
C VAL A 77 -15.45 -5.63 2.99
N VAL A 78 -15.11 -6.76 2.36
CA VAL A 78 -15.97 -7.95 2.27
C VAL A 78 -15.61 -8.92 3.39
N THR A 79 -14.33 -9.25 3.51
CA THR A 79 -13.81 -10.15 4.53
C THR A 79 -12.38 -9.76 4.89
N THR A 80 -11.99 -10.11 6.11
CA THR A 80 -10.63 -9.92 6.64
C THR A 80 -10.36 -11.03 7.63
N ASP A 81 -9.20 -11.67 7.51
CA ASP A 81 -8.65 -12.62 8.47
C ASP A 81 -7.15 -12.36 8.69
N ALA A 82 -6.45 -13.31 9.32
CA ALA A 82 -5.03 -13.16 9.65
C ALA A 82 -4.08 -13.23 8.43
N PHE A 83 -4.55 -13.70 7.27
CA PHE A 83 -3.75 -13.94 6.07
C PHE A 83 -4.24 -13.13 4.89
N SER A 84 -5.52 -12.81 4.83
CA SER A 84 -6.12 -12.16 3.67
C SER A 84 -7.14 -11.10 4.04
N THR A 85 -7.32 -10.15 3.12
CA THR A 85 -8.44 -9.21 3.17
C THR A 85 -8.92 -8.92 1.76
N THR A 86 -10.24 -8.82 1.61
CA THR A 86 -10.90 -8.59 0.34
C THR A 86 -11.73 -7.32 0.41
N TRP A 87 -11.59 -6.49 -0.61
CA TRP A 87 -12.40 -5.30 -0.83
C TRP A 87 -13.17 -5.45 -2.14
N THR A 88 -14.37 -4.90 -2.18
CA THR A 88 -15.12 -4.72 -3.43
C THR A 88 -15.57 -3.27 -3.57
N ALA A 89 -15.73 -2.81 -4.80
CA ALA A 89 -16.21 -1.49 -5.15
C ALA A 89 -16.99 -1.52 -6.47
N THR A 90 -17.89 -0.57 -6.68
CA THR A 90 -18.62 -0.41 -7.95
C THR A 90 -17.77 0.41 -8.93
N LEU A 91 -17.49 -0.13 -10.11
CA LEU A 91 -16.74 0.56 -11.15
C LEU A 91 -17.44 1.88 -11.55
N LYS A 92 -16.64 2.91 -11.85
CA LYS A 92 -17.16 4.16 -12.41
C LYS A 92 -17.77 3.90 -13.80
N PRO A 93 -18.72 4.75 -14.25
CA PRO A 93 -19.38 4.56 -15.55
C PRO A 93 -18.45 4.36 -16.74
N GLU A 94 -17.27 5.00 -16.73
CA GLU A 94 -16.25 4.89 -17.76
C GLU A 94 -15.58 3.51 -17.85
N PHE A 95 -15.55 2.76 -16.74
CA PHE A 95 -14.94 1.42 -16.65
C PHE A 95 -15.98 0.31 -16.41
N ARG A 96 -17.28 0.64 -16.38
CA ARG A 96 -18.34 -0.29 -15.93
C ARG A 96 -18.41 -1.60 -16.75
N ASP A 97 -18.01 -1.53 -18.02
CA ASP A 97 -18.06 -2.64 -18.98
C ASP A 97 -16.66 -3.28 -19.16
N CYS A 98 -15.70 -2.94 -18.28
CA CYS A 98 -14.37 -3.55 -18.27
C CYS A 98 -14.43 -4.93 -17.63
N GLU A 99 -13.89 -5.92 -18.33
CA GLU A 99 -13.65 -7.26 -17.81
C GLU A 99 -12.15 -7.56 -17.88
N GLY A 100 -11.54 -7.94 -16.76
CA GLY A 100 -10.11 -8.20 -16.72
C GLY A 100 -9.56 -8.45 -15.32
N SER A 101 -8.24 -8.54 -15.23
CA SER A 101 -7.52 -8.66 -13.97
C SER A 101 -6.27 -7.78 -13.98
N ALA A 102 -5.82 -7.33 -12.82
CA ALA A 102 -4.56 -6.62 -12.69
C ALA A 102 -3.50 -7.49 -12.02
N ILE A 103 -2.27 -7.44 -12.54
CA ILE A 103 -1.11 -8.16 -12.00
C ILE A 103 -0.03 -7.17 -11.60
N ILE A 104 0.70 -7.42 -10.51
CA ILE A 104 1.90 -6.63 -10.20
C ILE A 104 2.95 -6.89 -11.29
N THR A 105 3.39 -5.83 -11.98
CA THR A 105 4.44 -5.90 -12.98
C THR A 105 5.73 -5.21 -12.54
N ARG A 106 5.63 -4.21 -11.64
CA ARG A 106 6.80 -3.55 -11.06
C ARG A 106 6.63 -3.19 -9.59
N ILE A 107 7.75 -3.17 -8.87
CA ILE A 107 7.90 -2.61 -7.54
C ILE A 107 9.13 -1.68 -7.56
N ASP A 108 8.94 -0.39 -7.24
CA ASP A 108 10.01 0.63 -7.32
C ASP A 108 10.79 0.61 -8.64
N ASP A 109 10.06 0.58 -9.76
CA ASP A 109 10.58 0.48 -11.14
C ASP A 109 11.29 -0.85 -11.49
N GLU A 110 11.44 -1.76 -10.54
CA GLU A 110 12.02 -3.09 -10.77
C GLU A 110 10.94 -4.09 -11.22
N ALA A 111 11.27 -4.90 -12.23
CA ALA A 111 10.34 -5.90 -12.75
C ALA A 111 10.00 -6.96 -11.68
N PHE A 112 8.71 -7.15 -11.44
CA PHE A 112 8.20 -8.15 -10.53
C PHE A 112 7.79 -9.40 -11.32
N THR A 113 8.32 -10.56 -10.95
CA THR A 113 8.16 -11.80 -11.72
C THR A 113 7.55 -12.95 -10.91
N THR A 114 7.25 -12.71 -9.63
CA THR A 114 6.65 -13.69 -8.74
C THR A 114 5.13 -13.57 -8.73
N HIS A 115 4.47 -14.42 -7.93
CA HIS A 115 3.01 -14.37 -7.80
C HIS A 115 2.55 -13.07 -7.14
N SER A 116 1.49 -12.47 -7.70
CA SER A 116 0.91 -11.23 -7.21
C SER A 116 0.17 -11.47 -5.89
N TYR A 117 0.70 -10.96 -4.79
CA TYR A 117 0.03 -11.00 -3.48
C TYR A 117 -1.10 -9.97 -3.36
N LEU A 118 -1.12 -8.97 -4.24
CA LEU A 118 -2.24 -8.07 -4.44
C LEU A 118 -2.90 -8.41 -5.77
N GLN A 119 -4.10 -8.96 -5.72
CA GLN A 119 -4.85 -9.40 -6.90
C GLN A 119 -6.03 -8.47 -7.10
N VAL A 120 -6.26 -8.02 -8.33
CA VAL A 120 -7.42 -7.19 -8.66
C VAL A 120 -8.18 -7.81 -9.82
N GLN A 121 -9.50 -7.88 -9.72
CA GLN A 121 -10.39 -8.38 -10.76
C GLN A 121 -11.46 -7.34 -11.05
N LEU A 122 -11.71 -7.07 -12.32
CA LEU A 122 -12.76 -6.19 -12.82
C LEU A 122 -13.76 -7.06 -13.58
N ALA A 123 -15.00 -7.11 -13.11
CA ALA A 123 -16.06 -7.92 -13.74
C ALA A 123 -17.43 -7.44 -13.27
N ASP A 124 -18.45 -7.57 -14.14
CA ASP A 124 -19.86 -7.31 -13.79
C ASP A 124 -20.11 -5.90 -13.21
N GLY A 125 -19.35 -4.90 -13.63
CA GLY A 125 -19.44 -3.54 -13.10
C GLY A 125 -18.88 -3.36 -11.68
N GLU A 126 -18.20 -4.37 -11.14
CA GLU A 126 -17.51 -4.32 -9.86
C GLU A 126 -15.99 -4.52 -10.03
N VAL A 127 -15.24 -4.03 -9.05
CA VAL A 127 -13.83 -4.35 -8.89
C VAL A 127 -13.62 -4.99 -7.53
N THR A 128 -12.96 -6.15 -7.52
CA THR A 128 -12.57 -6.87 -6.32
C THR A 128 -11.05 -6.80 -6.19
N ALA A 129 -10.57 -6.33 -5.05
CA ALA A 129 -9.15 -6.35 -4.69
C ALA A 129 -8.95 -7.31 -3.52
N VAL A 130 -7.96 -8.19 -3.62
CA VAL A 130 -7.59 -9.14 -2.57
C VAL A 130 -6.12 -8.95 -2.26
N LEU A 131 -5.81 -8.72 -0.99
CA LEU A 131 -4.47 -8.87 -0.46
C LEU A 131 -4.38 -10.24 0.19
N ASP A 132 -3.49 -11.09 -0.30
CA ASP A 132 -3.28 -12.45 0.18
C ASP A 132 -1.82 -12.64 0.61
N MET A 133 -1.60 -12.80 1.91
CA MET A 133 -0.29 -13.03 2.52
C MET A 133 0.05 -14.52 2.65
N THR A 134 -0.84 -15.41 2.18
CA THR A 134 -0.66 -16.86 2.30
C THR A 134 0.61 -17.30 1.60
N GLY A 135 1.50 -17.95 2.35
CA GLY A 135 2.74 -18.50 1.80
C GLY A 135 3.82 -17.44 1.53
N ILE A 136 3.65 -16.21 2.02
CA ILE A 136 4.69 -15.18 1.99
C ILE A 136 5.56 -15.33 3.25
N PRO A 137 6.79 -15.88 3.15
CA PRO A 137 7.63 -16.11 4.31
C PRO A 137 8.20 -14.80 4.87
N ASP A 138 8.31 -14.73 6.18
CA ASP A 138 9.12 -13.74 6.88
C ASP A 138 10.60 -14.18 6.99
N ALA A 139 11.44 -13.38 7.64
CA ALA A 139 12.89 -13.64 7.71
C ALA A 139 13.23 -14.93 8.47
N ASN A 140 12.34 -15.40 9.34
CA ASN A 140 12.52 -16.61 10.15
C ASN A 140 11.77 -17.83 9.58
N GLY A 141 11.15 -17.70 8.41
CA GLY A 141 10.44 -18.78 7.73
C GLY A 141 9.01 -19.02 8.23
N TYR A 142 8.43 -18.09 9.00
CA TYR A 142 7.01 -18.08 9.32
C TYR A 142 6.21 -17.37 8.24
N THR A 143 4.89 -17.59 8.19
CA THR A 143 4.05 -16.81 7.26
C THR A 143 3.89 -15.38 7.77
N SER A 144 4.01 -14.42 6.85
CA SER A 144 3.64 -13.04 7.12
C SER A 144 2.14 -12.96 7.40
N THR A 145 1.74 -12.04 8.27
CA THR A 145 0.36 -11.91 8.74
C THR A 145 -0.20 -10.53 8.45
N LEU A 146 -1.50 -10.49 8.22
CA LEU A 146 -2.26 -9.26 8.13
C LEU A 146 -2.54 -8.73 9.54
N LEU A 147 -2.04 -7.52 9.82
CA LEU A 147 -2.25 -6.80 11.08
C LEU A 147 -3.45 -5.85 11.00
N PHE A 148 -3.78 -5.39 9.80
CA PHE A 148 -4.92 -4.52 9.52
C PHE A 148 -5.39 -4.70 8.08
N GLY A 149 -6.70 -4.75 7.87
CA GLY A 149 -7.35 -4.74 6.56
C GLY A 149 -8.63 -3.92 6.64
N GLY A 150 -8.64 -2.74 6.02
CA GLY A 150 -9.72 -1.76 6.19
C GLY A 150 -9.73 -0.70 5.10
N LEU A 151 -10.36 0.43 5.41
CA LEU A 151 -10.44 1.59 4.51
C LEU A 151 -9.86 2.83 5.19
N ARG A 152 -9.22 3.71 4.41
CA ARG A 152 -8.90 5.07 4.83
C ARG A 152 -9.11 6.00 3.66
N GLU A 153 -9.82 7.10 3.90
CA GLU A 153 -10.18 8.05 2.84
C GLU A 153 -10.89 7.35 1.66
N GLY A 154 -11.65 6.29 1.98
CA GLY A 154 -12.39 5.45 1.03
C GLY A 154 -11.53 4.56 0.13
N ASN A 155 -10.20 4.54 0.26
CA ASN A 155 -9.34 3.58 -0.43
C ASN A 155 -9.05 2.37 0.47
N PRO A 156 -8.88 1.18 -0.10
CA PRO A 156 -8.35 0.02 0.62
C PRO A 156 -7.01 0.33 1.26
N ARG A 157 -6.86 -0.10 2.51
CA ARG A 157 -5.65 0.04 3.31
C ARG A 157 -5.35 -1.25 4.05
N TRP A 158 -4.08 -1.54 4.19
CA TRP A 158 -3.63 -2.68 4.96
C TRP A 158 -2.39 -2.38 5.77
N THR A 159 -2.14 -3.25 6.73
CA THR A 159 -0.82 -3.43 7.33
C THR A 159 -0.55 -4.92 7.38
N TRP A 160 0.60 -5.35 6.87
CA TRP A 160 1.09 -6.72 7.05
C TRP A 160 2.49 -6.71 7.63
N GLY A 161 2.92 -7.82 8.21
CA GLY A 161 4.24 -7.92 8.83
C GLY A 161 4.59 -9.33 9.25
N GLY A 162 5.76 -9.45 9.85
CA GLY A 162 6.31 -10.71 10.33
C GLY A 162 7.46 -10.47 11.29
N SER A 163 8.14 -11.56 11.65
CA SER A 163 9.38 -11.50 12.41
C SER A 163 10.57 -11.16 11.52
N ASP A 164 11.56 -10.48 12.09
CA ASP A 164 12.81 -10.07 11.43
C ASP A 164 14.03 -10.88 11.90
#